data_AF-A0A5B1MBL0-F1
#
_entry.id   AF-A0A5B1MBL0-F1
#
_cell.length_a   1.000
_cell.length_b   1.000
_cell.length_c   1.000
_cell.angle_alpha   90.00
_cell.angle_beta   90.00
_cell.angle_gamma   90.00
#
_symmetry.space_group_name_H-M   'P 1'
#
loop_
_entity.id
_entity.type
_entity.pdbx_description
1 polymer ?
#
loop_
_entity_poly.entity_id
_entity_poly.type
_entity_poly.pdbx_seq_one_letter_code
_entity_poly.pdbx_strand_id
1 'polypeptide(L)'
;MKRGLTVLSPVHDGTRKPTALDRIDCKCGESHELWTADGRICERQVLDTGHKHLQTCPTSKIFSRRNADGSHRWYLEFATPSCGTVHRERIDTTAEDCARGHNRAEHLRQHVKTDDGESVYDRCYGWREDSESLNNTLDRTLYGGRMIAYSAVRQLTVMLGFAIGRNAIAAYLHRRRQPEERAA
;
A
#
# COMPACT_ATOMS: atom_id res chain seq x y z
N MET A 1 12.25 6.25 0.89
CA MET A 1 13.03 5.14 0.30
C MET A 1 14.55 5.25 0.50
N LYS A 2 15.18 6.43 0.38
CA LYS A 2 16.65 6.57 0.43
C LYS A 2 17.34 6.14 1.74
N ARG A 3 16.60 6.01 2.84
CA ARG A 3 17.10 5.49 4.13
C ARG A 3 17.05 3.95 4.25
N GLY A 4 16.75 3.24 3.16
CA GLY A 4 16.57 1.77 3.21
C GLY A 4 15.27 1.33 3.88
N LEU A 5 14.36 2.26 4.13
CA LEU A 5 13.06 1.97 4.73
C LEU A 5 12.12 1.35 3.70
N THR A 6 11.41 0.32 4.16
CA THR A 6 10.24 -0.22 3.52
C THR A 6 9.05 0.68 3.79
N VAL A 7 8.26 1.00 2.76
CA VAL A 7 7.07 1.86 2.88
C VAL A 7 5.86 1.07 2.43
N LEU A 8 4.85 1.06 3.28
CA LEU A 8 3.53 0.50 2.98
C LEU A 8 2.50 1.62 2.97
N SER A 9 1.74 1.71 1.89
CA SER A 9 0.73 2.76 1.69
C SER A 9 -0.45 2.19 0.90
N PRO A 10 -1.69 2.63 1.18
CA PRO A 10 -2.89 2.17 0.48
C PRO A 10 -2.95 2.70 -0.96
N VAL A 11 -3.52 1.90 -1.86
CA VAL A 11 -3.83 2.31 -3.24
C VAL A 11 -4.89 3.41 -3.19
N HIS A 12 -4.64 4.54 -3.87
CA HIS A 12 -5.59 5.64 -4.01
C HIS A 12 -5.94 5.86 -5.49
N ASP A 13 -6.91 6.73 -5.78
CA ASP A 13 -7.44 6.94 -7.13
C ASP A 13 -6.39 7.37 -8.16
N GLY A 14 -5.33 8.06 -7.71
CA GLY A 14 -4.19 8.43 -8.56
C GLY A 14 -3.42 7.21 -9.07
N THR A 15 -3.23 6.20 -8.24
CA THR A 15 -2.55 4.95 -8.62
C THR A 15 -3.38 4.00 -9.46
N ARG A 16 -4.72 4.16 -9.46
CA ARG A 16 -5.62 3.38 -10.34
C ARG A 16 -5.55 3.83 -11.79
N LYS A 17 -5.11 5.06 -12.05
CA LYS A 17 -4.99 5.59 -13.41
C LYS A 17 -3.72 5.03 -14.07
N PRO A 18 -3.84 4.29 -15.18
CA PRO A 18 -2.68 3.78 -15.86
C PRO A 18 -1.74 4.89 -16.30
N THR A 19 -0.46 4.79 -15.94
CA THR A 19 0.54 5.80 -16.25
C THR A 19 1.73 5.16 -16.94
N ALA A 20 2.18 5.72 -18.06
CA ALA A 20 3.35 5.25 -18.78
C ALA A 20 4.59 5.36 -17.90
N LEU A 21 5.40 4.30 -17.87
CA LEU A 21 6.59 4.21 -17.03
C LEU A 21 7.85 4.33 -17.88
N ASP A 22 8.03 3.39 -18.81
CA ASP A 22 9.23 3.31 -19.63
C ASP A 22 8.98 2.42 -20.86
N ARG A 23 9.93 2.41 -21.79
CA ARG A 23 9.99 1.47 -22.91
C ARG A 23 11.33 0.74 -22.85
N ILE A 24 11.29 -0.58 -22.80
CA ILE A 24 12.48 -1.41 -22.73
C ILE A 24 12.72 -2.13 -24.07
N ASP A 25 13.95 -2.08 -24.55
CA ASP A 25 14.38 -2.92 -25.68
C ASP A 25 14.86 -4.26 -25.13
N CYS A 26 14.10 -5.31 -25.47
CA CYS A 26 14.24 -6.62 -24.85
C CYS A 26 15.16 -7.53 -25.66
N LYS A 27 15.76 -8.50 -24.96
CA LYS A 27 16.61 -9.52 -25.56
C LYS A 27 15.83 -10.48 -26.48
N CYS A 28 14.51 -10.52 -26.38
CA CYS A 28 13.68 -11.26 -27.33
C CYS A 28 13.65 -10.61 -28.73
N GLY A 29 14.18 -9.39 -28.89
CA GLY A 29 14.20 -8.66 -30.15
C GLY A 29 13.05 -7.65 -30.32
N GLU A 30 12.14 -7.58 -29.36
CA GLU A 30 11.01 -6.63 -29.35
C GLU A 30 11.20 -5.53 -28.32
N SER A 31 10.47 -4.41 -28.48
CA SER A 31 10.35 -3.40 -27.43
C SER A 31 9.08 -3.63 -26.62
N HIS A 32 9.18 -3.64 -25.29
CA HIS A 32 8.01 -3.69 -24.41
C HIS A 32 7.73 -2.32 -23.82
N GLU A 33 6.47 -1.90 -23.88
CA GLU A 33 6.01 -0.68 -23.23
C GLU A 33 5.52 -0.98 -21.82
N LEU A 34 6.19 -0.39 -20.83
CA LEU A 34 5.91 -0.55 -19.43
C LEU A 34 5.01 0.57 -18.93
N TRP A 35 4.00 0.17 -18.17
CA TRP A 35 3.00 1.02 -17.58
C TRP A 35 2.85 0.67 -16.10
N THR A 36 2.22 1.55 -15.35
CA THR A 36 1.88 1.34 -13.95
C THR A 36 0.37 1.35 -13.78
N ALA A 37 -0.17 0.42 -12.99
CA ALA A 37 -1.56 0.38 -12.59
C ALA A 37 -1.69 -0.28 -11.22
N ASP A 38 -2.50 0.29 -10.31
CA ASP A 38 -2.71 -0.20 -8.95
C ASP A 38 -1.43 -0.37 -8.12
N GLY A 39 -0.39 0.43 -8.42
CA GLY A 39 0.92 0.31 -7.77
C GLY A 39 1.82 -0.79 -8.35
N ARG A 40 1.33 -1.56 -9.33
CA ARG A 40 2.04 -2.65 -10.01
C ARG A 40 2.63 -2.18 -11.34
N ILE A 41 3.64 -2.90 -11.81
CA ILE A 41 4.16 -2.76 -13.17
C ILE A 41 3.38 -3.67 -14.12
N CYS A 42 3.02 -3.12 -15.27
CA CYS A 42 2.23 -3.78 -16.30
C CYS A 42 2.92 -3.61 -17.65
N GLU A 43 2.77 -4.61 -18.51
CA GLU A 43 3.10 -4.51 -19.93
C GLU A 43 1.85 -4.05 -20.69
N ARG A 44 2.02 -3.04 -21.56
CA ARG A 44 0.96 -2.65 -22.49
C ARG A 44 1.05 -3.51 -23.74
N GLN A 45 -0.01 -4.25 -24.00
CA GLN A 45 -0.20 -5.04 -25.21
C GLN A 45 -1.31 -4.41 -26.06
N VAL A 46 -1.13 -4.42 -27.38
CA VAL A 46 -2.18 -4.05 -28.33
C VAL A 46 -2.79 -5.34 -28.84
N LEU A 47 -4.07 -5.55 -28.54
CA LEU A 47 -4.81 -6.71 -29.02
C LEU A 47 -5.09 -6.58 -30.52
N ASP A 48 -5.42 -7.70 -31.15
CA ASP A 48 -5.90 -7.79 -32.54
C ASP A 48 -7.10 -6.85 -32.83
N THR A 49 -7.95 -6.62 -31.84
CA THR A 49 -9.04 -5.65 -31.86
C THR A 49 -8.59 -4.18 -31.89
N GLY A 50 -7.30 -3.90 -31.73
CA GLY A 50 -6.74 -2.55 -31.56
C GLY A 50 -6.89 -1.98 -30.15
N HIS A 51 -7.55 -2.70 -29.24
CA HIS A 51 -7.69 -2.30 -27.85
C HIS A 51 -6.36 -2.44 -27.09
N LYS A 52 -6.08 -1.46 -26.22
CA LYS A 52 -4.92 -1.48 -25.32
C LYS A 52 -5.26 -2.32 -24.10
N HIS A 53 -4.56 -3.42 -23.93
CA HIS A 53 -4.64 -4.26 -22.74
C HIS A 53 -3.41 -4.02 -21.86
N LEU A 54 -3.62 -3.93 -20.55
CA LEU A 54 -2.54 -3.83 -19.57
C LEU A 54 -2.45 -5.15 -18.82
N GLN A 55 -1.41 -5.92 -19.11
CA GLN A 55 -1.17 -7.18 -18.44
C GLN A 55 -0.20 -6.94 -17.27
N THR A 56 -0.60 -7.33 -16.06
CA THR A 56 0.29 -7.21 -14.89
C THR A 56 1.53 -8.08 -15.08
N CYS A 57 2.71 -7.51 -14.86
CA CYS A 57 3.96 -8.26 -14.91
C CYS A 57 4.15 -9.05 -13.61
N PRO A 58 4.36 -10.37 -13.67
CA PRO A 58 4.69 -11.15 -12.47
C PRO A 58 6.00 -10.65 -11.86
N THR A 59 5.92 -10.21 -10.60
CA THR A 59 7.07 -9.70 -9.85
C THR A 59 7.73 -10.85 -9.10
N SER A 60 9.03 -11.05 -9.33
CA SER A 60 9.83 -12.11 -8.70
C SER A 60 10.30 -11.70 -7.32
N LYS A 61 10.92 -10.52 -7.20
CA LYS A 61 11.42 -10.00 -5.91
C LYS A 61 11.55 -8.49 -5.93
N ILE A 62 11.48 -7.90 -4.74
CA ILE A 62 11.73 -6.50 -4.49
C ILE A 62 12.87 -6.41 -3.47
N PHE A 63 13.89 -5.62 -3.76
CA PHE A 63 15.10 -5.55 -2.93
C PHE A 63 15.73 -4.16 -2.95
N SER A 64 16.50 -3.86 -1.92
CA SER A 64 17.29 -2.62 -1.84
C SER A 64 18.79 -2.90 -2.04
N ARG A 65 19.51 -1.90 -2.55
CA ARG A 65 20.98 -1.87 -2.57
C ARG A 65 21.47 -0.59 -1.90
N ARG A 66 22.45 -0.75 -1.01
CA ARG A 66 23.11 0.38 -0.34
C ARG A 66 24.20 0.96 -1.24
N ASN A 67 24.23 2.29 -1.34
CA ASN A 67 25.25 3.05 -2.04
C ASN A 67 26.40 3.40 -1.09
N ALA A 68 27.53 3.85 -1.64
CA ALA A 68 28.71 4.25 -0.86
C ALA A 68 28.42 5.41 0.11
N ASP A 69 27.51 6.31 -0.24
CA ASP A 69 27.05 7.44 0.60
C ASP A 69 26.10 7.01 1.73
N GLY A 70 25.80 5.72 1.86
CA GLY A 70 24.87 5.17 2.84
C GLY A 70 23.40 5.24 2.45
N SER A 71 23.05 5.86 1.32
CA SER A 71 21.68 5.87 0.80
C SER A 71 21.32 4.52 0.16
N HIS A 72 20.03 4.24 0.01
CA HIS A 72 19.52 3.03 -0.63
C HIS A 72 18.80 3.32 -1.94
N ARG A 73 18.97 2.43 -2.91
CA ARG A 73 18.17 2.33 -4.15
C ARG A 73 17.32 1.09 -4.09
N TRP A 74 16.09 1.19 -4.60
CA TRP A 74 15.14 0.08 -4.56
C TRP A 74 14.86 -0.42 -5.97
N TYR A 75 14.80 -1.74 -6.11
CA TYR A 75 14.60 -2.42 -7.37
C TYR A 75 13.49 -3.46 -7.25
N LEU A 76 12.77 -3.65 -8.35
CA LEU A 76 11.86 -4.77 -8.55
C LEU A 76 12.37 -5.58 -9.75
N GLU A 77 12.39 -6.91 -9.62
CA GLU A 77 12.59 -7.82 -10.74
C GLU A 77 11.24 -8.40 -11.18
N PHE A 78 10.94 -8.32 -12.47
CA PHE A 78 9.67 -8.74 -13.06
C PHE A 78 9.92 -9.45 -14.39
N ALA A 79 9.04 -10.38 -14.76
CA ALA A 79 9.06 -10.93 -16.11
C ALA A 79 8.05 -10.19 -17.00
N THR A 80 8.42 -9.91 -18.25
CA THR A 80 7.47 -9.41 -19.25
C THR A 80 6.50 -10.54 -19.63
N PRO A 81 5.18 -10.35 -19.52
CA PRO A 81 4.22 -11.40 -19.82
C PRO A 81 4.28 -11.94 -21.25
N SER A 82 4.61 -11.09 -22.23
CA SER A 82 4.71 -11.46 -23.65
C SER A 82 5.83 -12.46 -23.97
N CYS A 83 7.00 -12.32 -23.36
CA CYS A 83 8.18 -13.11 -23.72
C CYS A 83 8.87 -13.82 -22.54
N GLY A 84 8.44 -13.57 -21.30
CA GLY A 84 8.98 -14.18 -20.10
C GLY A 84 10.37 -13.68 -19.70
N THR A 85 10.94 -12.70 -20.41
CA THR A 85 12.27 -12.15 -20.08
C THR A 85 12.21 -11.42 -18.75
N VAL A 86 13.18 -11.69 -17.87
CA VAL A 86 13.27 -11.02 -16.57
C VAL A 86 14.02 -9.70 -16.71
N HIS A 87 13.36 -8.62 -16.27
CA HIS A 87 13.88 -7.28 -16.24
C HIS A 87 13.98 -6.79 -14.80
N ARG A 88 14.81 -5.76 -14.60
CA ARG A 88 14.99 -5.10 -13.32
C ARG A 88 14.72 -3.62 -13.47
N GLU A 89 13.71 -3.13 -12.76
CA GLU A 89 13.32 -1.73 -12.77
C GLU A 89 13.58 -1.07 -11.42
N ARG A 90 13.92 0.22 -11.44
CA ARG A 90 14.09 0.99 -10.22
C ARG A 90 12.75 1.56 -9.78
N ILE A 91 12.43 1.46 -8.48
CA ILE A 91 11.12 1.90 -7.95
C ILE A 91 11.18 3.18 -7.13
N ASP A 92 12.38 3.62 -6.72
CA ASP A 92 12.56 4.92 -6.10
C ASP A 92 12.75 6.02 -7.14
N THR A 93 12.12 7.18 -6.90
CA THR A 93 12.15 8.36 -7.78
C THR A 93 13.57 8.70 -8.26
N THR A 94 13.71 8.89 -9.57
CA THR A 94 14.95 9.23 -10.27
C THR A 94 15.02 10.72 -10.59
N ALA A 95 16.20 11.20 -10.99
CA ALA A 95 16.36 12.58 -11.45
C ALA A 95 15.57 12.84 -12.74
N GLU A 96 15.48 11.84 -13.62
CA GLU A 96 14.69 11.88 -14.85
C GLU A 96 13.19 11.96 -14.54
N ASP A 97 12.72 11.19 -13.56
CA ASP A 97 11.34 11.26 -13.08
C ASP A 97 11.03 12.68 -12.56
N CYS A 98 11.93 13.26 -11.74
CA CYS A 98 11.78 14.64 -11.26
C CYS A 98 11.73 15.66 -12.41
N ALA A 99 12.58 15.51 -13.43
CA ALA A 99 12.62 16.41 -14.58
C ALA A 99 11.33 16.35 -15.41
N ARG A 100 10.67 15.19 -15.46
CA ARG A 100 9.38 14.99 -16.13
C ARG A 100 8.17 15.28 -15.22
N GLY A 101 8.39 15.61 -13.95
CA GLY A 101 7.32 15.75 -12.95
C GLY A 101 6.59 14.44 -12.66
N HIS A 102 7.18 13.29 -12.96
CA HIS A 102 6.60 11.98 -12.72
C HIS A 102 6.94 11.50 -11.30
N ASN A 103 5.93 11.25 -10.47
CA ASN A 103 6.15 10.70 -9.14
C ASN A 103 6.17 9.17 -9.16
N ARG A 104 7.29 8.57 -9.58
CA ARG A 104 7.41 7.11 -9.69
C ARG A 104 7.02 6.37 -8.40
N ALA A 105 7.43 6.88 -7.24
CA ALA A 105 7.15 6.30 -5.94
C ALA A 105 5.65 6.28 -5.57
N GLU A 106 4.84 7.11 -6.21
CA GLU A 106 3.39 7.09 -6.10
C GLU A 106 2.81 5.92 -6.92
N HIS A 107 3.29 5.76 -8.15
CA HIS A 107 2.75 4.79 -9.12
C HIS A 107 3.33 3.37 -9.01
N LEU A 108 4.53 3.20 -8.44
CA LEU A 108 5.16 1.90 -8.17
C LEU A 108 5.34 1.68 -6.67
N ARG A 109 4.76 0.60 -6.15
CA ARG A 109 4.78 0.30 -4.72
C ARG A 109 5.68 -0.88 -4.42
N GLN A 110 6.33 -0.82 -3.25
CA GLN A 110 7.14 -1.93 -2.73
C GLN A 110 6.30 -3.12 -2.29
N HIS A 111 5.08 -2.84 -1.84
CA HIS A 111 4.11 -3.85 -1.44
C HIS A 111 2.77 -3.45 -2.02
N VAL A 112 2.26 -4.32 -2.87
CA VAL A 112 0.98 -4.19 -3.54
C VAL A 112 0.02 -5.21 -2.94
N LYS A 113 -1.26 -4.86 -2.93
CA LYS A 113 -2.32 -5.85 -2.71
C LYS A 113 -2.18 -6.94 -3.76
N THR A 114 -2.28 -8.21 -3.37
CA THR A 114 -2.29 -9.36 -4.29
C THR A 114 -3.64 -10.04 -4.30
N ASP A 115 -3.94 -10.77 -5.37
CA ASP A 115 -5.26 -11.40 -5.54
C ASP A 115 -5.43 -12.65 -4.65
N ASP A 116 -4.30 -13.24 -4.22
CA ASP A 116 -4.24 -14.37 -3.29
C ASP A 116 -4.40 -13.95 -1.81
N GLY A 117 -4.31 -12.65 -1.50
CA GLY A 117 -4.45 -12.13 -0.13
C GLY A 117 -3.27 -12.41 0.82
N GLU A 118 -2.15 -12.93 0.31
CA GLU A 118 -1.00 -13.34 1.15
C GLU A 118 0.14 -12.31 1.16
N SER A 119 -0.01 -11.19 0.44
CA SER A 119 1.04 -10.17 0.37
C SER A 119 1.32 -9.52 1.73
N VAL A 120 2.48 -8.86 1.85
CA VAL A 120 2.76 -7.95 2.98
C VAL A 120 1.69 -6.87 3.10
N TYR A 121 1.15 -6.40 1.96
CA TYR A 121 0.06 -5.44 1.97
C TYR A 121 -1.19 -6.02 2.62
N ASP A 122 -1.64 -7.20 2.21
CA ASP A 122 -2.85 -7.81 2.75
C ASP A 122 -2.68 -8.19 4.23
N ARG A 123 -1.49 -8.60 4.65
CA ARG A 123 -1.22 -8.87 6.07
C ARG A 123 -1.23 -7.62 6.94
N CYS A 124 -0.77 -6.49 6.43
CA CYS A 124 -0.66 -5.24 7.19
C CYS A 124 -1.88 -4.31 7.04
N TYR A 125 -2.52 -4.26 5.87
CA TYR A 125 -3.69 -3.43 5.55
C TYR A 125 -4.99 -4.23 5.35
N GLY A 126 -4.94 -5.56 5.22
CA GLY A 126 -6.14 -6.38 5.11
C GLY A 126 -6.92 -6.48 6.42
N TRP A 127 -6.26 -6.19 7.55
CA TRP A 127 -6.91 -5.99 8.83
C TRP A 127 -7.20 -4.50 9.02
N ARG A 128 -8.48 -4.15 9.13
CA ARG A 128 -8.87 -2.85 9.68
C ARG A 128 -8.31 -2.81 11.10
N GLU A 129 -7.47 -1.83 11.40
CA GLU A 129 -7.00 -1.60 12.77
C GLU A 129 -8.20 -1.59 13.72
N ASP A 130 -8.15 -2.35 14.81
CA ASP A 130 -9.26 -2.50 15.75
C ASP A 130 -9.77 -1.14 16.26
N SER A 131 -8.87 -0.15 16.32
CA SER A 131 -9.18 1.24 16.64
C SER A 131 -10.10 1.91 15.60
N GLU A 132 -9.93 1.63 14.31
CA GLU A 132 -10.78 2.15 13.23
C GLU A 132 -12.10 1.37 13.12
N SER A 133 -12.13 0.10 13.52
CA SER A 133 -13.36 -0.69 13.68
C SER A 133 -14.21 -0.19 14.86
N LEU A 134 -13.58 0.17 15.98
CA LEU A 134 -14.25 0.69 17.16
C LEU A 134 -14.72 2.13 16.98
N ASN A 135 -13.95 3.00 16.32
CA ASN A 135 -14.43 4.34 15.97
C ASN A 135 -15.61 4.28 14.98
N ASN A 136 -15.56 3.36 14.01
CA ASN A 136 -16.71 3.08 13.15
C ASN A 136 -17.89 2.49 13.94
N THR A 137 -17.65 1.74 15.02
CA THR A 137 -18.71 1.30 15.95
C THR A 137 -19.32 2.49 16.67
N LEU A 138 -18.53 3.45 17.14
CA LEU A 138 -19.04 4.70 17.70
C LEU A 138 -19.91 5.44 16.67
N ASP A 139 -19.41 5.65 15.45
CA ASP A 139 -20.17 6.31 14.38
C ASP A 139 -21.48 5.57 14.04
N ARG A 140 -21.47 4.24 14.02
CA ARG A 140 -22.66 3.40 13.74
C ARG A 140 -23.65 3.35 14.90
N THR A 141 -23.18 3.45 16.14
CA THR A 141 -24.02 3.40 17.36
C THR A 141 -24.67 4.75 17.66
N LEU A 142 -24.11 5.84 17.13
CA LEU A 142 -24.71 7.16 17.20
C LEU A 142 -25.93 7.24 16.26
N TYR A 143 -27.05 7.72 16.79
CA TYR A 143 -28.33 7.80 16.06
C TYR A 143 -28.19 8.63 14.78
N GLY A 144 -28.39 8.00 13.61
CA GLY A 144 -28.28 8.64 12.30
C GLY A 144 -26.86 9.08 11.92
N GLY A 145 -25.82 8.50 12.52
CA GLY A 145 -24.42 8.90 12.28
C GLY A 145 -24.09 10.30 12.80
N ARG A 146 -24.89 10.82 13.73
CA ARG A 146 -24.74 12.17 14.30
C ARG A 146 -24.55 12.07 15.80
N MET A 147 -23.64 12.91 16.31
CA MET A 147 -23.43 12.99 17.75
C MET A 147 -24.71 13.49 18.44
N ILE A 148 -25.24 12.68 19.37
CA ILE A 148 -26.49 12.92 20.11
C ILE A 148 -26.35 13.99 21.22
N ALA A 149 -25.42 14.93 21.04
CA ALA A 149 -25.10 15.96 22.02
C ALA A 149 -25.00 17.33 21.34
N TYR A 150 -25.73 18.29 21.88
CA TYR A 150 -25.69 19.69 21.45
C TYR A 150 -24.65 20.45 22.29
N SER A 151 -23.74 21.18 21.63
CA SER A 151 -22.52 21.84 22.15
C SER A 151 -21.24 21.00 22.17
N ALA A 152 -20.11 21.65 21.88
CA ALA A 152 -18.79 21.04 21.81
C ALA A 152 -18.38 20.35 23.12
N VAL A 153 -18.73 20.92 24.28
CA VAL A 153 -18.40 20.34 25.59
C VAL A 153 -19.10 19.00 25.78
N ARG A 154 -20.40 18.92 25.46
CA ARG A 154 -21.16 17.67 25.61
C ARG A 154 -20.69 16.60 24.61
N GLN A 155 -20.36 17.02 23.38
CA GLN A 155 -19.77 16.13 22.37
C GLN A 155 -18.43 15.55 22.85
N LEU A 156 -17.56 16.40 23.42
CA LEU A 156 -16.30 15.98 24.03
C LEU A 156 -16.54 14.99 25.18
N THR A 157 -17.54 15.22 26.03
CA THR A 157 -17.87 14.29 27.12
C THR A 157 -18.25 12.90 26.59
N VAL A 158 -19.01 12.80 25.48
CA VAL A 158 -19.33 11.52 24.85
C VAL A 158 -18.06 10.82 24.35
N MET A 159 -17.16 11.54 23.69
CA MET A 159 -15.90 10.98 23.19
C MET A 159 -14.99 10.50 24.34
N LEU A 160 -14.88 11.29 25.40
CA LEU A 160 -14.12 10.92 26.60
C LEU A 160 -14.71 9.69 27.29
N GLY A 161 -16.04 9.63 27.44
CA GLY A 161 -16.72 8.47 28.01
C GLY A 161 -16.49 7.20 27.22
N PHE A 162 -16.55 7.29 25.88
CA PHE A 162 -16.24 6.17 24.99
C PHE A 162 -14.77 5.70 25.15
N ALA A 163 -13.82 6.63 25.16
CA ALA A 163 -12.41 6.32 25.33
C ALA A 163 -12.10 5.67 26.69
N ILE A 164 -12.69 6.19 27.78
CA ILE A 164 -12.55 5.63 29.13
C ILE A 164 -13.14 4.21 29.18
N GLY A 165 -14.35 4.01 28.65
CA GLY A 165 -14.99 2.70 28.59
C GLY A 165 -14.13 1.67 27.84
N ARG A 166 -13.56 2.07 26.70
CA ARG A 166 -12.63 1.24 25.93
C ARG A 166 -11.41 0.83 26.75
N ASN A 167 -10.76 1.80 27.40
CA ASN A 167 -9.57 1.54 28.21
C ASN A 167 -9.89 0.62 29.40
N ALA A 168 -11.07 0.77 30.03
CA ALA A 168 -11.51 -0.07 31.12
C ALA A 168 -11.74 -1.53 30.67
N ILE A 169 -12.39 -1.75 29.52
CA ILE A 169 -12.62 -3.10 28.96
C ILE A 169 -11.29 -3.74 28.56
N ALA A 170 -10.42 -3.00 27.87
CA ALA A 170 -9.09 -3.49 27.47
C ALA A 170 -8.27 -3.90 28.69
N ALA A 171 -8.22 -3.06 29.73
CA ALA A 171 -7.54 -3.36 30.99
C ALA A 171 -8.16 -4.59 31.69
N TYR A 172 -9.48 -4.74 31.68
CA TYR A 172 -10.15 -5.93 32.24
C TYR A 172 -9.79 -7.21 31.49
N LEU A 173 -9.84 -7.19 30.15
CA LEU A 173 -9.49 -8.35 29.31
C LEU A 173 -8.00 -8.71 29.44
N HIS A 174 -7.12 -7.71 29.48
CA HIS A 174 -5.69 -7.90 29.69
C HIS A 174 -5.41 -8.62 31.02
N ARG A 175 -5.98 -8.10 32.13
CA ARG A 175 -5.89 -8.73 33.46
C ARG A 175 -6.48 -10.14 33.52
N ARG A 176 -7.48 -10.47 32.69
CA ARG A 176 -8.04 -11.83 32.61
C ARG A 176 -7.16 -12.80 31.84
N ARG A 177 -6.41 -12.31 30.86
CA ARG A 177 -5.49 -13.14 30.05
C ARG A 177 -4.14 -13.37 30.76
N GLN A 178 -3.79 -12.53 31.73
CA GLN A 178 -2.57 -12.66 32.53
C GLN A 178 -2.91 -12.85 34.02
N PRO A 179 -3.34 -14.07 34.42
CA PRO A 179 -3.69 -14.35 35.81
C PRO A 179 -2.48 -14.32 36.77
N GLU A 180 -1.24 -14.46 36.26
CA GLU A 180 -0.02 -14.53 37.08
C GLU A 180 0.40 -13.16 37.67
N GLU A 181 0.10 -12.04 37.00
CA GLU A 181 0.35 -10.68 37.53
C GLU A 181 -0.59 -10.28 38.68
N ARG A 182 -1.62 -11.10 38.98
CA ARG A 182 -2.52 -10.85 40.13
C ARG A 182 -1.96 -11.34 41.47
N ALA A 183 -0.89 -12.14 41.47
CA ALA A 183 -0.35 -12.78 42.67
C ALA A 183 0.92 -12.09 43.23
N ALA A 184 1.38 -11.00 42.61
CA ALA A 184 2.45 -10.13 43.09
C ALA A 184 1.87 -8.77 43.53
#